data_AF-A0A0N4UYY6-F1
#
_entry.id   AF-A0A0N4UYY6-F1
#
_cell.length_a   1.000
_cell.length_b   1.000
_cell.length_c   1.000
_cell.angle_alpha   90.00
_cell.angle_beta   90.00
_cell.angle_gamma   90.00
#
_symmetry.space_group_name_H-M   'P 1'
#
loop_
_entity.id
_entity.type
_entity.pdbx_description
1 polymer ?
#
loop_
_entity_poly.entity_id
_entity_poly.type
_entity_poly.pdbx_seq_one_letter_code
_entity_poly.pdbx_strand_id
1 'polypeptide(L)'
;MGRQSSLRTRLGAIEQLRNLVRARRLQVSTLEAIFNETRDLLESGQEGEEPVLRMLISLTESQIEQIGLALRDTFFKEISRLGLTDLSLEWLIALTKNGEKVLGFEYKIASLLKKWIDIVLDRSVSDHPQATCILQFAQQLVRWNAGFLQEQSLDEITHKVCERLYFKTDHFTHECLLLLSTILKFGHIPDKKIITLVTTLCSLVNRSEAGKDAWLLMRDLLLSRSGHRTLVLLIKIIGNSRNYGDQEIVVGSVSIVTVALWGSQRVETLRCQPTAVLPAMTMGMESSPRVMKEIFISVKRLLTKYGRNLQQLSWHSVIQLLNRALVLCKQLPSDVSEETTFDLKQNLHQLINIIEDLHKEGEFAGSVEAMYALIESCADERRTESVLALIDYKAA
;
A
#
# COMPACT_ATOMS: atom_id res chain seq x y z
N MET A 1 -21.70 -23.91 41.87
CA MET A 1 -21.53 -23.50 40.46
C MET A 1 -22.74 -23.86 39.60
N GLY A 2 -23.42 -24.99 39.88
CA GLY A 2 -24.59 -25.41 39.14
C GLY A 2 -25.71 -24.39 39.01
N ARG A 3 -26.50 -24.52 37.94
CA ARG A 3 -27.55 -23.59 37.49
C ARG A 3 -28.61 -23.25 38.54
N GLN A 4 -28.75 -24.06 39.59
CA GLN A 4 -29.70 -23.86 40.69
C GLN A 4 -29.18 -22.92 41.80
N SER A 5 -27.90 -22.51 41.76
CA SER A 5 -27.30 -21.61 42.74
C SER A 5 -27.62 -20.14 42.46
N SER A 6 -27.67 -19.30 43.50
CA SER A 6 -27.87 -17.85 43.32
C SER A 6 -26.78 -17.21 42.46
N LEU A 7 -27.12 -16.17 41.68
CA LEU A 7 -26.17 -15.47 40.82
C LEU A 7 -24.94 -14.96 41.60
N ARG A 8 -25.16 -14.35 42.77
CA ARG A 8 -24.08 -13.87 43.64
C ARG A 8 -23.10 -14.98 44.05
N THR A 9 -23.62 -16.16 44.40
CA THR A 9 -22.79 -17.32 44.76
C THR A 9 -21.99 -17.82 43.55
N ARG A 10 -22.60 -17.83 42.35
CA ARG A 10 -21.93 -18.24 41.11
C ARG A 10 -20.82 -17.25 40.72
N LEU A 11 -21.07 -15.94 40.82
CA LEU A 11 -20.07 -14.91 40.55
C LEU A 11 -18.87 -14.99 41.49
N GLY A 12 -19.11 -15.20 42.80
CA GLY A 12 -18.02 -15.42 43.76
C GLY A 12 -17.17 -16.65 43.43
N ALA A 13 -17.80 -17.74 42.97
CA ALA A 13 -17.11 -18.94 42.54
C ALA A 13 -16.36 -18.77 41.21
N ILE A 14 -16.87 -17.97 40.26
CA ILE A 14 -16.17 -17.62 39.01
C ILE A 14 -14.85 -16.91 39.31
N GLU A 15 -14.85 -15.97 40.25
CA GLU A 15 -13.63 -15.26 40.65
C GLU A 15 -12.60 -16.19 41.28
N GLN A 16 -13.04 -17.10 42.15
CA GLN A 16 -12.16 -18.13 42.72
C GLN A 16 -11.60 -19.06 41.65
N LEU A 17 -12.42 -19.49 40.70
CA LEU A 17 -11.96 -20.30 39.57
C LEU A 17 -10.94 -19.55 38.72
N ARG A 18 -11.15 -18.26 38.46
CA ARG A 18 -10.20 -17.43 37.69
C ARG A 18 -8.80 -17.43 38.31
N ASN A 19 -8.72 -17.38 39.65
CA ASN A 19 -7.44 -17.47 40.35
C ASN A 19 -6.86 -18.90 40.28
N LEU A 20 -7.71 -19.92 40.38
CA LEU A 20 -7.31 -21.32 40.31
C LEU A 20 -6.75 -21.71 38.94
N VAL A 21 -7.40 -21.29 37.84
CA VAL A 21 -6.97 -21.62 36.46
C VAL A 21 -5.61 -21.00 36.11
N ARG A 22 -5.25 -19.87 36.75
CA ARG A 22 -3.93 -19.23 36.62
C ARG A 22 -2.86 -19.94 37.44
N ALA A 23 -3.23 -20.47 38.61
CA ALA A 23 -2.28 -21.08 39.55
C ALA A 23 -1.98 -22.56 39.26
N ARG A 24 -2.90 -23.28 38.59
CA ARG A 24 -2.78 -24.74 38.42
C ARG A 24 -3.19 -25.17 37.01
N ARG A 25 -2.44 -26.12 36.46
CA ARG A 25 -2.79 -26.84 35.23
C ARG A 25 -3.94 -27.81 35.51
N LEU A 26 -5.04 -27.66 34.79
CA LEU A 26 -6.22 -28.51 34.93
C LEU A 26 -6.26 -29.59 33.85
N GLN A 27 -7.04 -30.63 34.12
CA GLN A 27 -7.33 -31.68 33.15
C GLN A 27 -8.34 -31.18 32.11
N VAL A 28 -8.26 -31.72 30.90
CA VAL A 28 -9.14 -31.35 29.78
C VAL A 28 -10.63 -31.45 30.15
N SER A 29 -11.02 -32.54 30.81
CA SER A 29 -12.39 -32.76 31.29
C SER A 29 -12.87 -31.71 32.28
N THR A 30 -11.97 -31.16 33.10
CA THR A 30 -12.29 -30.07 34.02
C THR A 30 -12.55 -28.77 33.26
N LEU A 31 -11.79 -28.48 32.20
CA LEU A 31 -11.99 -27.29 31.36
C LEU A 31 -13.35 -27.35 30.64
N GLU A 32 -13.72 -28.51 30.11
CA GLU A 32 -15.02 -28.75 29.48
C GLU A 32 -16.17 -28.61 30.49
N ALA A 33 -16.01 -29.16 31.70
CA ALA A 33 -17.00 -29.02 32.76
C ALA A 33 -17.18 -27.55 33.19
N ILE A 34 -16.08 -26.80 33.36
CA ILE A 34 -16.15 -25.36 33.68
C ILE A 34 -16.96 -24.62 32.62
N PHE A 35 -16.64 -24.81 31.34
CA PHE A 35 -17.37 -24.15 30.25
C PHE A 35 -18.87 -24.49 30.27
N ASN A 36 -19.22 -25.77 30.37
CA ASN A 36 -20.62 -26.23 30.36
C ASN A 36 -21.45 -25.68 31.55
N GLU A 37 -20.82 -25.53 32.72
CA GLU A 37 -21.44 -25.01 33.94
C GLU A 37 -21.56 -23.46 33.96
N THR A 38 -20.78 -22.77 33.13
CA THR A 38 -20.82 -21.29 33.01
C THR A 38 -21.48 -20.80 31.72
N ARG A 39 -21.79 -21.69 30.78
CA ARG A 39 -22.32 -21.34 29.46
C ARG A 39 -23.64 -20.57 29.50
N ASP A 40 -24.54 -20.92 30.42
CA ASP A 40 -25.83 -20.23 30.58
C ASP A 40 -25.67 -18.76 30.99
N LEU A 41 -24.61 -18.43 31.73
CA LEU A 41 -24.29 -17.06 32.12
C LEU A 41 -23.65 -16.26 30.97
N LEU A 42 -23.04 -16.94 30.01
CA LEU A 42 -22.51 -16.34 28.78
C LEU A 42 -23.62 -16.06 27.74
N GLU A 43 -24.67 -16.87 27.73
CA GLU A 43 -25.80 -16.73 26.80
C GLU A 43 -26.87 -15.75 27.30
N SER A 44 -26.87 -15.40 28.58
CA SER A 44 -27.95 -14.61 29.19
C SER A 44 -27.94 -13.12 28.85
N GLY A 45 -26.80 -12.55 28.42
CA GLY A 45 -26.69 -11.12 28.14
C GLY A 45 -26.77 -10.22 29.39
N GLN A 46 -26.61 -10.80 30.58
CA GLN A 46 -26.84 -10.15 31.88
C GLN A 46 -25.52 -9.92 32.65
N GLU A 47 -25.60 -9.45 33.90
CA GLU A 47 -24.45 -9.17 34.79
C GLU A 47 -23.42 -10.32 34.91
N GLY A 48 -23.81 -11.56 34.55
CA GLY A 48 -22.93 -12.72 34.55
C GLY A 48 -22.00 -12.84 33.34
N GLU A 49 -22.28 -12.17 32.22
CA GLU A 49 -21.57 -12.38 30.95
C GLU A 49 -20.09 -11.95 31.04
N GLU A 50 -19.84 -10.71 31.44
CA GLU A 50 -18.47 -10.16 31.53
C GLU A 50 -17.58 -10.95 32.52
N PRO A 51 -18.01 -11.25 33.76
CA PRO A 51 -17.22 -12.06 34.69
C PRO A 51 -16.86 -13.44 34.13
N VAL A 52 -17.81 -14.10 33.44
CA VAL A 52 -17.55 -15.39 32.79
C VAL A 52 -16.56 -15.24 31.64
N LEU A 53 -16.72 -14.22 30.79
CA LEU A 53 -15.76 -13.95 29.71
C LEU A 53 -14.35 -13.74 30.24
N ARG A 54 -14.16 -12.91 31.27
CA ARG A 54 -12.84 -12.67 31.88
C ARG A 54 -12.22 -13.94 32.47
N MET A 55 -13.05 -14.83 33.03
CA MET A 55 -12.60 -16.14 33.52
C MET A 55 -12.21 -17.05 32.34
N LEU A 56 -13.02 -17.12 31.28
CA LEU A 56 -12.73 -17.93 30.09
C LEU A 56 -11.48 -17.45 29.34
N ILE A 57 -11.26 -16.14 29.25
CA ILE A 57 -10.02 -15.54 28.73
C ILE A 57 -8.84 -16.02 29.58
N SER A 58 -8.89 -15.83 30.90
CA SER A 58 -7.82 -16.24 31.81
C SER A 58 -7.52 -17.74 31.75
N LEU A 59 -8.57 -18.57 31.63
CA LEU A 59 -8.46 -20.01 31.42
C LEU A 59 -7.76 -20.32 30.10
N THR A 60 -8.16 -19.63 29.03
CA THR A 60 -7.61 -19.80 27.68
C THR A 60 -6.14 -19.42 27.64
N GLU A 61 -5.76 -18.26 28.18
CA GLU A 61 -4.37 -17.80 28.26
C GLU A 61 -3.48 -18.75 29.06
N SER A 62 -3.95 -19.18 30.23
CA SER A 62 -3.13 -19.97 31.16
C SER A 62 -3.01 -21.43 30.74
N GLN A 63 -3.99 -21.95 29.99
CA GLN A 63 -4.12 -23.38 29.73
C GLN A 63 -4.26 -23.74 28.25
N ILE A 64 -3.82 -22.87 27.35
CA ILE A 64 -4.00 -23.05 25.90
C ILE A 64 -3.55 -24.41 25.37
N GLU A 65 -2.46 -24.97 25.92
CA GLU A 65 -1.91 -26.28 25.56
C GLU A 65 -2.78 -27.47 26.01
N GLN A 66 -3.71 -27.26 26.94
CA GLN A 66 -4.61 -28.29 27.46
C GLN A 66 -5.99 -28.25 26.80
N ILE A 67 -6.33 -27.16 26.13
CA ILE A 67 -7.64 -27.04 25.48
C ILE A 67 -7.63 -27.92 24.22
N GLY A 68 -8.37 -29.02 24.27
CA GLY A 68 -8.55 -29.92 23.14
C GLY A 68 -9.26 -29.28 21.95
N LEU A 69 -9.11 -29.87 20.76
CA LEU A 69 -9.63 -29.31 19.50
C LEU A 69 -11.14 -29.01 19.52
N ALA A 70 -11.94 -29.88 20.13
CA ALA A 70 -13.39 -29.70 20.22
C ALA A 70 -13.78 -28.47 21.07
N LEU A 71 -13.10 -28.27 22.20
CA LEU A 71 -13.32 -27.11 23.05
C LEU A 71 -12.80 -25.82 22.38
N ARG A 72 -11.69 -25.90 21.63
CA ARG A 72 -11.18 -24.79 20.81
C ARG A 72 -12.18 -24.33 19.75
N ASP A 73 -12.77 -25.25 18.98
CA ASP A 73 -13.81 -24.93 17.99
C ASP A 73 -15.06 -24.34 18.67
N THR A 74 -15.41 -24.85 19.86
CA THR A 74 -16.53 -24.32 20.65
C THR A 74 -16.27 -22.89 21.11
N PHE A 75 -15.09 -22.60 21.67
CA PHE A 75 -14.71 -21.24 22.07
C PHE A 75 -14.70 -20.29 20.87
N PHE A 76 -14.16 -20.74 19.73
CA PHE A 76 -14.17 -19.93 18.50
C PHE A 76 -15.60 -19.61 18.02
N LYS A 77 -16.53 -20.57 18.09
CA LYS A 77 -17.95 -20.35 17.76
C LYS A 77 -18.60 -19.33 18.69
N GLU A 78 -18.34 -19.41 19.99
CA GLU A 78 -18.86 -18.43 20.95
C GLU A 78 -18.29 -17.03 20.70
N ILE A 79 -16.98 -16.90 20.48
CA ILE A 79 -16.35 -15.63 20.09
C ILE A 79 -17.02 -15.06 18.83
N SER A 80 -17.25 -15.91 17.83
CA SER A 80 -17.90 -15.50 16.57
C SER A 80 -19.34 -15.03 16.78
N ARG A 81 -20.07 -15.64 17.73
CA ARG A 81 -21.44 -15.29 18.11
C ARG A 81 -21.50 -13.94 18.83
N LEU A 82 -20.56 -13.67 19.73
CA LEU A 82 -20.49 -12.42 20.50
C LEU A 82 -20.21 -11.19 19.63
N GLY A 83 -19.59 -11.39 18.46
CA GLY A 83 -19.24 -10.28 17.57
C GLY A 83 -17.95 -9.59 17.99
N LEU A 84 -17.74 -8.35 17.55
CA LEU A 84 -16.53 -7.59 17.86
C LEU A 84 -16.74 -6.74 19.13
N THR A 85 -16.08 -7.13 20.21
CA THR A 85 -16.00 -6.41 21.49
C THR A 85 -14.57 -6.52 22.03
N ASP A 86 -14.20 -5.72 23.03
CA ASP A 86 -12.85 -5.80 23.62
C ASP A 86 -12.55 -7.19 24.19
N LEU A 87 -13.50 -7.77 24.92
CA LEU A 87 -13.35 -9.09 25.55
C LEU A 87 -13.35 -10.23 24.54
N SER A 88 -14.18 -10.17 23.48
CA SER A 88 -14.18 -11.21 22.45
C SER A 88 -12.90 -11.20 21.61
N LEU A 89 -12.34 -10.01 21.34
CA LEU A 89 -11.03 -9.86 20.71
C LEU A 89 -9.90 -10.38 21.61
N GLU A 90 -9.89 -10.00 22.88
CA GLU A 90 -8.93 -10.52 23.88
C GLU A 90 -9.00 -12.04 23.96
N TRP A 91 -10.21 -12.62 23.97
CA TRP A 91 -10.40 -14.06 23.98
C TRP A 91 -9.90 -14.73 22.70
N LEU A 92 -10.11 -14.12 21.53
CA LEU A 92 -9.58 -14.64 20.27
C LEU A 92 -8.05 -14.63 20.25
N ILE A 93 -7.44 -13.53 20.72
CA ILE A 93 -5.98 -13.40 20.82
C ILE A 93 -5.43 -14.49 21.75
N ALA A 94 -6.06 -14.71 22.91
CA ALA A 94 -5.69 -15.79 23.82
C ALA A 94 -5.82 -17.18 23.17
N LEU A 95 -6.98 -17.47 22.54
CA LEU A 95 -7.28 -18.77 21.92
C LEU A 95 -6.33 -19.10 20.77
N THR A 96 -5.88 -18.08 20.06
CA THR A 96 -4.96 -18.23 18.94
C THR A 96 -3.49 -18.08 19.32
N LYS A 97 -3.17 -17.78 20.58
CA LYS A 97 -1.82 -17.38 21.01
C LYS A 97 -1.28 -16.29 20.06
N ASN A 98 -2.04 -15.20 19.96
CA ASN A 98 -1.81 -14.06 19.08
C ASN A 98 -1.63 -14.45 17.60
N GLY A 99 -2.55 -15.26 17.07
CA GLY A 99 -2.58 -15.65 15.67
C GLY A 99 -1.64 -16.80 15.27
N GLU A 100 -0.88 -17.39 16.20
CA GLU A 100 0.04 -18.52 15.94
C GLU A 100 -0.72 -19.86 15.79
N LYS A 101 -1.64 -20.15 16.71
CA LYS A 101 -2.33 -21.44 16.86
C LYS A 101 -3.79 -21.36 16.42
N VAL A 102 -4.09 -21.80 15.21
CA VAL A 102 -5.45 -21.79 14.67
C VAL A 102 -6.09 -23.18 14.57
N LEU A 103 -5.41 -24.21 15.08
CA LEU A 103 -5.86 -25.59 14.96
C LEU A 103 -7.28 -25.79 15.54
N GLY A 104 -8.15 -26.41 14.75
CA GLY A 104 -9.57 -26.67 15.03
C GLY A 104 -10.56 -25.71 14.35
N PHE A 105 -10.11 -24.57 13.83
CA PHE A 105 -10.95 -23.57 13.15
C PHE A 105 -10.19 -22.80 12.05
N GLU A 106 -9.15 -23.41 11.50
CA GLU A 106 -8.17 -22.85 10.56
C GLU A 106 -8.83 -22.18 9.34
N TYR A 107 -9.88 -22.80 8.81
CA TYR A 107 -10.60 -22.29 7.63
C TYR A 107 -11.74 -21.32 7.98
N LYS A 108 -12.11 -21.21 9.26
CA LYS A 108 -13.21 -20.34 9.72
C LYS A 108 -12.69 -18.98 10.19
N ILE A 109 -11.48 -18.92 10.72
CA ILE A 109 -10.88 -17.68 11.24
C ILE A 109 -10.75 -16.59 10.18
N ALA A 110 -10.47 -16.96 8.92
CA ALA A 110 -10.38 -16.01 7.81
C ALA A 110 -11.71 -15.25 7.60
N SER A 111 -12.84 -15.96 7.70
CA SER A 111 -14.17 -15.35 7.56
C SER A 111 -14.49 -14.40 8.72
N LEU A 112 -14.09 -14.75 9.94
CA LEU A 112 -14.26 -13.88 11.11
C LEU A 112 -13.40 -12.63 10.97
N LEU A 113 -12.12 -12.80 10.62
CA LEU A 113 -11.19 -11.70 10.44
C LEU A 113 -11.69 -10.71 9.39
N LYS A 114 -12.15 -11.21 8.23
CA LYS A 114 -12.76 -10.38 7.20
C LYS A 114 -13.90 -9.54 7.77
N LYS A 115 -14.86 -10.18 8.46
CA LYS A 115 -16.02 -9.49 9.06
C LYS A 115 -15.57 -8.38 10.02
N TRP A 116 -14.55 -8.64 10.85
CA TRP A 116 -14.04 -7.64 11.78
C TRP A 116 -13.28 -6.52 11.09
N ILE A 117 -12.51 -6.81 10.03
CA ILE A 117 -11.87 -5.80 9.19
C ILE A 117 -12.92 -4.91 8.52
N ASP A 118 -14.02 -5.48 8.02
CA ASP A 118 -15.12 -4.71 7.42
C ASP A 118 -15.75 -3.74 8.42
N ILE A 119 -15.89 -4.13 9.69
CA ILE A 119 -16.43 -3.29 10.78
C ILE A 119 -15.45 -2.17 11.14
N VAL A 120 -14.17 -2.51 11.41
CA VAL A 120 -13.22 -1.51 11.93
C VAL A 120 -12.72 -0.54 10.88
N LEU A 121 -12.77 -0.93 9.60
CA LEU A 121 -12.39 -0.08 8.46
C LEU A 121 -13.62 0.46 7.70
N ASP A 122 -14.81 0.44 8.31
CA ASP A 122 -15.99 1.04 7.72
C ASP A 122 -15.76 2.55 7.49
N ARG A 123 -16.15 3.03 6.31
CA ARG A 123 -15.96 4.44 5.91
C ARG A 123 -16.84 5.41 6.71
N SER A 124 -17.95 4.92 7.26
CA SER A 124 -18.89 5.71 8.06
C SER A 124 -18.42 5.95 9.49
N VAL A 125 -17.42 5.19 9.97
CA VAL A 125 -16.92 5.26 11.34
C VAL A 125 -15.58 5.98 11.33
N SER A 126 -15.50 7.09 12.07
CA SER A 126 -14.29 7.91 12.08
C SER A 126 -13.11 7.17 12.66
N ASP A 127 -13.22 6.52 13.83
CA ASP A 127 -12.14 5.74 14.45
C ASP A 127 -12.72 4.62 15.34
N HIS A 128 -12.64 3.37 14.88
CA HIS A 128 -13.10 2.23 15.68
C HIS A 128 -12.03 1.86 16.72
N PRO A 129 -12.35 1.76 18.03
CA PRO A 129 -11.34 1.60 19.08
C PRO A 129 -10.48 0.34 18.92
N GLN A 130 -11.07 -0.75 18.43
CA GLN A 130 -10.36 -2.00 18.16
C GLN A 130 -9.60 -2.03 16.82
N ALA A 131 -9.63 -0.99 15.98
CA ALA A 131 -9.07 -1.05 14.63
C ALA A 131 -7.58 -1.41 14.61
N THR A 132 -6.77 -0.73 15.42
CA THR A 132 -5.33 -1.03 15.53
C THR A 132 -5.09 -2.47 15.95
N CYS A 133 -5.80 -2.95 16.98
CA CYS A 133 -5.61 -4.30 17.50
C CYS A 133 -6.03 -5.36 16.46
N ILE A 134 -7.10 -5.12 15.71
CA ILE A 134 -7.54 -5.99 14.61
C ILE A 134 -6.53 -6.01 13.45
N LEU A 135 -5.99 -4.86 13.06
CA LEU A 135 -4.98 -4.79 12.00
C LEU A 135 -3.69 -5.52 12.42
N GLN A 136 -3.24 -5.35 13.67
CA GLN A 136 -2.08 -6.04 14.22
C GLN A 136 -2.33 -7.56 14.35
N PHE A 137 -3.52 -7.96 14.77
CA PHE A 137 -3.90 -9.38 14.81
C PHE A 137 -3.93 -9.99 13.41
N ALA A 138 -4.48 -9.27 12.42
CA ALA A 138 -4.47 -9.68 11.01
C ALA A 138 -3.04 -9.92 10.50
N GLN A 139 -2.10 -9.02 10.84
CA GLN A 139 -0.69 -9.18 10.49
C GLN A 139 -0.11 -10.47 11.10
N GLN A 140 -0.33 -10.73 12.39
CA GLN A 140 0.17 -11.96 13.02
C GLN A 140 -0.45 -13.21 12.38
N LEU A 141 -1.75 -13.18 12.14
CA LEU A 141 -2.44 -14.31 11.53
C LEU A 141 -1.90 -14.63 10.13
N VAL A 142 -1.70 -13.61 9.29
CA VAL A 142 -1.08 -13.79 7.97
C VAL A 142 0.35 -14.31 8.10
N ARG A 143 1.15 -13.76 9.02
CA ARG A 143 2.54 -14.17 9.23
C ARG A 143 2.69 -15.66 9.57
N TRP A 144 1.83 -16.17 10.45
CA TRP A 144 1.93 -17.55 10.93
C TRP A 144 1.12 -18.55 10.12
N ASN A 145 -0.01 -18.10 9.56
CA ASN A 145 -1.05 -18.98 9.03
C ASN A 145 -1.51 -18.63 7.62
N ALA A 146 -0.69 -17.91 6.82
CA ALA A 146 -1.00 -17.59 5.43
C ALA A 146 -1.48 -18.80 4.60
N GLY A 147 -0.93 -20.00 4.83
CA GLY A 147 -1.33 -21.21 4.11
C GLY A 147 -2.78 -21.67 4.37
N PHE A 148 -3.40 -21.26 5.49
CA PHE A 148 -4.81 -21.54 5.79
C PHE A 148 -5.75 -20.42 5.35
N LEU A 149 -5.23 -19.24 5.03
CA LEU A 149 -6.02 -18.11 4.55
C LEU A 149 -6.32 -18.30 3.06
N GLN A 150 -7.59 -18.54 2.74
CA GLN A 150 -8.05 -18.71 1.37
C GLN A 150 -7.75 -17.45 0.54
N GLU A 151 -7.43 -17.65 -0.75
CA GLU A 151 -7.12 -16.55 -1.67
C GLU A 151 -8.23 -15.50 -1.73
N GLN A 152 -9.51 -15.94 -1.72
CA GLN A 152 -10.66 -15.03 -1.69
C GLN A 152 -10.69 -14.17 -0.42
N SER A 153 -10.34 -14.70 0.74
CA SER A 153 -10.31 -13.91 1.98
C SER A 153 -9.21 -12.86 1.94
N LEU A 154 -8.02 -13.20 1.44
CA LEU A 154 -6.93 -12.26 1.24
C LEU A 154 -7.27 -11.19 0.18
N ASP A 155 -8.00 -11.57 -0.87
CA ASP A 155 -8.52 -10.67 -1.92
C ASP A 155 -9.41 -9.58 -1.33
N GLU A 156 -10.37 -9.98 -0.50
CA GLU A 156 -11.34 -9.10 0.13
C GLU A 156 -10.68 -8.20 1.18
N ILE A 157 -9.80 -8.76 2.02
CA ILE A 157 -9.03 -7.98 3.00
C ILE A 157 -8.13 -6.95 2.29
N THR A 158 -7.40 -7.36 1.26
CA THR A 158 -6.54 -6.46 0.48
C THR A 158 -7.36 -5.33 -0.13
N HIS A 159 -8.51 -5.66 -0.72
CA HIS A 159 -9.42 -4.68 -1.30
C HIS A 159 -9.93 -3.69 -0.24
N LYS A 160 -10.39 -4.17 0.92
CA LYS A 160 -10.92 -3.32 1.99
C LYS A 160 -9.88 -2.36 2.55
N VAL A 161 -8.66 -2.85 2.75
CA VAL A 161 -7.53 -2.02 3.22
C VAL A 161 -7.14 -0.98 2.16
N CYS A 162 -7.04 -1.37 0.88
CA CYS A 162 -6.74 -0.44 -0.21
C CYS A 162 -7.83 0.62 -0.38
N GLU A 163 -9.09 0.22 -0.23
CA GLU A 163 -10.25 1.10 -0.23
C GLU A 163 -10.13 2.13 0.89
N ARG A 164 -9.92 1.70 2.15
CA ARG A 164 -9.76 2.60 3.28
C ARG A 164 -8.63 3.61 3.08
N LEU A 165 -7.47 3.13 2.62
CA LEU A 165 -6.30 3.95 2.34
C LEU A 165 -6.53 5.01 1.25
N TYR A 166 -7.37 4.70 0.26
CA TYR A 166 -7.72 5.65 -0.80
C TYR A 166 -8.57 6.81 -0.25
N PHE A 167 -9.56 6.51 0.59
CA PHE A 167 -10.50 7.52 1.10
C PHE A 167 -9.97 8.34 2.28
N LYS A 168 -9.19 7.75 3.19
CA LYS A 168 -8.76 8.42 4.42
C LYS A 168 -7.32 8.04 4.76
N THR A 169 -6.48 9.07 4.92
CA THR A 169 -5.12 8.96 5.46
C THR A 169 -5.12 9.54 6.87
N ASP A 170 -4.87 8.69 7.85
CA ASP A 170 -4.85 9.00 9.28
C ASP A 170 -3.89 8.06 10.03
N HIS A 171 -3.99 8.03 11.36
CA HIS A 171 -3.13 7.23 12.23
C HIS A 171 -3.20 5.71 11.98
N PHE A 172 -4.24 5.18 11.32
CA PHE A 172 -4.31 3.77 10.91
C PHE A 172 -3.57 3.46 9.60
N THR A 173 -3.15 4.47 8.85
CA THR A 173 -2.48 4.31 7.54
C THR A 173 -1.25 3.41 7.65
N HIS A 174 -0.45 3.60 8.70
CA HIS A 174 0.75 2.80 8.93
C HIS A 174 0.41 1.32 9.10
N GLU A 175 -0.54 1.00 9.98
CA GLU A 175 -0.97 -0.38 10.25
C GLU A 175 -1.62 -1.05 9.02
N CYS A 176 -2.35 -0.27 8.21
CA CYS A 176 -2.91 -0.72 6.94
C CYS A 176 -1.81 -1.09 5.92
N LEU A 177 -0.80 -0.22 5.76
CA LEU A 177 0.35 -0.49 4.88
C LEU A 177 1.19 -1.66 5.39
N LEU A 178 1.35 -1.81 6.71
CA LEU A 178 2.06 -2.93 7.31
C LEU A 178 1.32 -4.26 7.11
N LEU A 179 -0.01 -4.26 7.20
CA LEU A 179 -0.83 -5.42 6.85
C LEU A 179 -0.65 -5.82 5.38
N LEU A 180 -0.72 -4.87 4.45
CA LEU A 180 -0.47 -5.14 3.02
C LEU A 180 0.96 -5.66 2.77
N SER A 181 1.96 -5.11 3.46
CA SER A 181 3.34 -5.62 3.40
C SER A 181 3.44 -7.05 3.92
N THR A 182 2.71 -7.37 4.99
CA THR A 182 2.69 -8.72 5.57
C THR A 182 2.01 -9.72 4.63
N ILE A 183 0.90 -9.34 3.99
CA ILE A 183 0.24 -10.14 2.95
C ILE A 183 1.18 -10.38 1.77
N LEU A 184 1.92 -9.36 1.32
CA LEU A 184 2.90 -9.49 0.25
C LEU A 184 4.04 -10.45 0.60
N LYS A 185 4.53 -10.41 1.85
CA LYS A 185 5.71 -11.17 2.30
C LYS A 185 5.41 -12.63 2.61
N PHE A 186 4.30 -12.91 3.30
CA PHE A 186 3.97 -14.25 3.79
C PHE A 186 2.81 -14.91 3.05
N GLY A 187 1.92 -14.11 2.47
CA GLY A 187 0.78 -14.59 1.70
C GLY A 187 1.00 -14.47 0.19
N HIS A 188 -0.09 -14.14 -0.50
CA HIS A 188 -0.10 -13.86 -1.93
C HIS A 188 -1.06 -12.70 -2.17
N ILE A 189 -0.63 -11.69 -2.93
CA ILE A 189 -1.53 -10.66 -3.42
C ILE A 189 -2.19 -11.20 -4.69
N PRO A 190 -3.52 -11.37 -4.72
CA PRO A 190 -4.20 -11.89 -5.89
C PRO A 190 -3.96 -11.01 -7.11
N ASP A 191 -3.73 -11.63 -8.26
CA ASP A 191 -3.45 -10.96 -9.53
C ASP A 191 -4.51 -9.92 -9.90
N LYS A 192 -5.76 -10.17 -9.51
CA LYS A 192 -6.92 -9.29 -9.75
C LYS A 192 -6.84 -7.99 -8.96
N LYS A 193 -6.07 -7.93 -7.87
CA LYS A 193 -5.95 -6.76 -6.97
C LYS A 193 -4.65 -6.00 -7.11
N ILE A 194 -3.69 -6.50 -7.89
CA ILE A 194 -2.44 -5.79 -8.15
C ILE A 194 -2.73 -4.36 -8.64
N ILE A 195 -3.69 -4.20 -9.56
CA ILE A 195 -4.05 -2.86 -10.06
C ILE A 195 -4.57 -1.95 -8.93
N THR A 196 -5.48 -2.46 -8.07
CA THR A 196 -6.03 -1.71 -6.94
C THR A 196 -4.93 -1.29 -5.98
N LEU A 197 -4.05 -2.22 -5.59
CA LEU A 197 -2.92 -1.92 -4.73
C LEU A 197 -1.99 -0.89 -5.35
N VAL A 198 -1.62 -1.05 -6.63
CA VAL A 198 -0.75 -0.11 -7.33
C VAL A 198 -1.36 1.28 -7.35
N THR A 199 -2.63 1.42 -7.74
CA THR A 199 -3.30 2.72 -7.76
C THR A 199 -3.39 3.36 -6.38
N THR A 200 -3.64 2.57 -5.32
CA THR A 200 -3.65 3.08 -3.94
C THR A 200 -2.27 3.58 -3.54
N LEU A 201 -1.20 2.80 -3.77
CA LEU A 201 0.16 3.21 -3.44
C LEU A 201 0.60 4.46 -4.23
N CYS A 202 0.24 4.56 -5.50
CA CYS A 202 0.47 5.75 -6.31
C CYS A 202 -0.21 6.99 -5.70
N SER A 203 -1.44 6.88 -5.21
CA SER A 203 -2.15 7.99 -4.56
C SER A 203 -1.53 8.43 -3.22
N LEU A 204 -0.71 7.56 -2.60
CA LEU A 204 -0.11 7.78 -1.28
C LEU A 204 1.36 8.23 -1.35
N VAL A 205 2.12 7.84 -2.38
CA VAL A 205 3.59 7.98 -2.41
C VAL A 205 4.07 9.44 -2.25
N ASN A 206 3.28 10.40 -2.72
CA ASN A 206 3.60 11.83 -2.64
C ASN A 206 2.95 12.52 -1.42
N ARG A 207 2.28 11.79 -0.52
CA ARG A 207 1.75 12.33 0.74
C ARG A 207 2.85 12.35 1.81
N SER A 208 2.93 13.43 2.58
CA SER A 208 4.05 13.69 3.52
C SER A 208 4.23 12.62 4.60
N GLU A 209 3.12 12.08 5.14
CA GLU A 209 3.15 11.16 6.28
C GLU A 209 3.28 9.68 5.86
N ALA A 210 2.58 9.29 4.79
CA ALA A 210 2.50 7.90 4.34
C ALA A 210 3.44 7.55 3.17
N GLY A 211 4.05 8.55 2.53
CA GLY A 211 4.77 8.38 1.27
C GLY A 211 5.97 7.43 1.37
N LYS A 212 6.71 7.48 2.48
CA LYS A 212 7.86 6.59 2.72
C LYS A 212 7.41 5.12 2.84
N ASP A 213 6.39 4.85 3.63
CA ASP A 213 5.86 3.50 3.84
C ASP A 213 5.22 2.95 2.56
N ALA A 214 4.46 3.80 1.84
CA ALA A 214 3.88 3.45 0.54
C ALA A 214 4.96 3.11 -0.49
N TRP A 215 6.05 3.89 -0.53
CA TRP A 215 7.20 3.59 -1.39
C TRP A 215 7.88 2.28 -1.01
N LEU A 216 8.12 2.00 0.28
CA LEU A 216 8.74 0.76 0.71
C LEU A 216 7.90 -0.46 0.31
N LEU A 217 6.58 -0.39 0.47
CA LEU A 217 5.66 -1.44 0.02
C LEU A 217 5.65 -1.57 -1.52
N MET A 218 5.65 -0.45 -2.26
CA MET A 218 5.78 -0.49 -3.72
C MET A 218 7.11 -1.11 -4.16
N ARG A 219 8.20 -0.81 -3.47
CA ARG A 219 9.52 -1.39 -3.74
C ARG A 219 9.53 -2.89 -3.50
N ASP A 220 8.95 -3.36 -2.40
CA ASP A 220 8.80 -4.78 -2.12
C ASP A 220 7.94 -5.47 -3.22
N LEU A 221 6.89 -4.80 -3.70
CA LEU A 221 6.05 -5.31 -4.80
C LEU A 221 6.82 -5.38 -6.13
N LEU A 222 7.65 -4.38 -6.44
CA LEU A 222 8.51 -4.36 -7.61
C LEU A 222 9.63 -5.41 -7.56
N LEU A 223 10.08 -5.78 -6.36
CA LEU A 223 11.04 -6.86 -6.12
C LEU A 223 10.40 -8.26 -6.13
N SER A 224 9.07 -8.35 -6.02
CA SER A 224 8.33 -9.60 -5.99
C SER A 224 8.20 -10.26 -7.38
N ARG A 225 7.60 -11.46 -7.42
CA ARG A 225 7.25 -12.18 -8.67
C ARG A 225 6.36 -11.35 -9.60
N SER A 226 5.58 -10.42 -9.06
CA SER A 226 4.70 -9.53 -9.82
C SER A 226 5.39 -8.25 -10.29
N GLY A 227 6.69 -8.07 -10.03
CA GLY A 227 7.41 -6.82 -10.27
C GLY A 227 7.36 -6.30 -11.71
N HIS A 228 7.56 -7.19 -12.70
CA HIS A 228 7.44 -6.81 -14.11
C HIS A 228 6.01 -6.37 -14.47
N ARG A 229 5.00 -7.10 -14.00
CA ARG A 229 3.59 -6.75 -14.21
C ARG A 229 3.24 -5.41 -13.56
N THR A 230 3.71 -5.17 -12.35
CA THR A 230 3.57 -3.90 -11.63
C THR A 230 4.20 -2.75 -12.42
N LEU A 231 5.41 -2.93 -12.95
CA LEU A 231 6.06 -1.92 -13.79
C LEU A 231 5.26 -1.63 -15.07
N VAL A 232 4.80 -2.67 -15.76
CA VAL A 232 3.95 -2.51 -16.96
C VAL A 232 2.64 -1.81 -16.63
N LEU A 233 2.03 -2.08 -15.47
CA LEU A 233 0.83 -1.38 -15.00
C LEU A 233 1.11 0.10 -14.74
N LEU A 234 2.23 0.44 -14.08
CA LEU A 234 2.63 1.84 -13.88
C LEU A 234 2.80 2.58 -15.21
N ILE A 235 3.49 1.97 -16.18
CA ILE A 235 3.66 2.55 -17.53
C ILE A 235 2.30 2.73 -18.21
N LYS A 236 1.39 1.76 -18.09
CA LYS A 236 0.03 1.86 -18.64
C LYS A 236 -0.81 2.96 -17.97
N ILE A 237 -0.67 3.16 -16.66
CA ILE A 237 -1.34 4.25 -15.94
C ILE A 237 -0.85 5.60 -16.48
N ILE A 238 0.47 5.77 -16.64
CA ILE A 238 1.07 6.99 -17.19
C ILE A 238 0.58 7.23 -18.63
N GLY A 239 0.64 6.20 -19.49
CA GLY A 239 0.24 6.33 -20.90
C GLY A 239 -1.25 6.57 -21.13
N ASN A 240 -2.11 6.12 -20.21
CA ASN A 240 -3.56 6.32 -20.26
C ASN A 240 -4.04 7.42 -19.29
N SER A 241 -3.19 8.39 -18.97
CA SER A 241 -3.44 9.41 -17.94
C SER A 241 -4.79 10.14 -18.08
N ARG A 242 -5.26 10.37 -19.31
CA ARG A 242 -6.55 11.03 -19.60
C ARG A 242 -7.77 10.26 -19.09
N ASN A 243 -7.65 8.95 -18.89
CA ASN A 243 -8.75 8.09 -18.42
C ASN A 243 -8.83 8.01 -16.89
N TYR A 244 -7.86 8.59 -16.17
CA TYR A 244 -7.84 8.62 -14.71
C TYR A 244 -8.43 9.94 -14.22
N GLY A 245 -9.53 9.88 -13.46
CA GLY A 245 -10.14 11.06 -12.84
C GLY A 245 -9.28 11.66 -11.73
N ASP A 246 -8.44 10.85 -11.08
CA ASP A 246 -7.54 11.27 -10.01
C ASP A 246 -6.11 11.42 -10.52
N GLN A 247 -5.67 12.67 -10.67
CA GLN A 247 -4.34 13.00 -11.17
C GLN A 247 -3.22 12.59 -10.21
N GLU A 248 -3.49 12.43 -8.91
CA GLU A 248 -2.49 11.99 -7.92
C GLU A 248 -1.95 10.61 -8.25
N ILE A 249 -2.81 9.73 -8.79
CA ILE A 249 -2.41 8.37 -9.19
C ILE A 249 -1.40 8.44 -10.33
N VAL A 250 -1.61 9.31 -11.32
CA VAL A 250 -0.72 9.47 -12.47
C VAL A 250 0.61 10.07 -12.03
N VAL A 251 0.57 11.15 -11.25
CA VAL A 251 1.77 11.81 -10.68
C VAL A 251 2.57 10.82 -9.82
N GLY A 252 1.88 10.07 -8.94
CA GLY A 252 2.50 9.02 -8.14
C GLY A 252 3.10 7.90 -8.97
N SER A 253 2.48 7.52 -10.08
CA SER A 253 3.03 6.52 -11.01
C SER A 253 4.33 7.00 -11.65
N VAL A 254 4.37 8.26 -12.11
CA VAL A 254 5.60 8.88 -12.65
C VAL A 254 6.69 8.91 -11.58
N SER A 255 6.37 9.36 -10.36
CA SER A 255 7.31 9.42 -9.22
C SER A 255 7.88 8.03 -8.89
N ILE A 256 7.03 7.01 -8.77
CA ILE A 256 7.44 5.62 -8.48
C ILE A 256 8.36 5.08 -9.59
N VAL A 257 7.99 5.23 -10.86
CA VAL A 257 8.81 4.75 -11.99
C VAL A 257 10.15 5.47 -12.02
N THR A 258 10.16 6.78 -11.75
CA THR A 258 11.37 7.59 -11.66
C THR A 258 12.32 7.07 -10.59
N VAL A 259 11.81 6.87 -9.36
CA VAL A 259 12.63 6.39 -8.25
C VAL A 259 13.11 4.96 -8.50
N ALA A 260 12.24 4.09 -9.03
CA ALA A 260 12.54 2.69 -9.28
C ALA A 260 13.57 2.46 -10.39
N LEU A 261 13.54 3.24 -11.49
CA LEU A 261 14.40 2.99 -12.64
C LEU A 261 15.69 3.81 -12.67
N TRP A 262 15.63 5.09 -12.29
CA TRP A 262 16.78 5.99 -12.34
C TRP A 262 16.92 6.88 -11.09
N GLY A 263 16.25 6.51 -10.00
CA GLY A 263 16.35 7.19 -8.72
C GLY A 263 17.63 6.90 -7.93
N SER A 264 17.64 7.39 -6.69
CA SER A 264 18.62 7.00 -5.65
C SER A 264 18.29 5.64 -5.04
N GLN A 265 17.03 5.21 -5.07
CA GLN A 265 16.56 3.92 -4.56
C GLN A 265 16.16 2.99 -5.70
N ARG A 266 17.04 2.86 -6.70
CA ARG A 266 16.80 2.06 -7.90
C ARG A 266 16.57 0.59 -7.54
N VAL A 267 15.62 -0.03 -8.23
CA VAL A 267 15.38 -1.48 -8.16
C VAL A 267 16.16 -2.14 -9.27
N GLU A 268 17.36 -2.62 -8.97
CA GLU A 268 18.32 -3.13 -9.98
C GLU A 268 17.83 -4.37 -10.74
N THR A 269 16.93 -5.14 -10.13
CA THR A 269 16.32 -6.32 -10.77
C THR A 269 15.37 -5.95 -11.91
N LEU A 270 14.88 -4.69 -11.97
CA LEU A 270 14.04 -4.21 -13.05
C LEU A 270 14.87 -3.89 -14.29
N ARG A 271 14.85 -4.79 -15.26
CA ARG A 271 15.42 -4.56 -16.59
C ARG A 271 14.41 -3.80 -17.45
N CYS A 272 14.40 -2.47 -17.36
CA CYS A 272 13.57 -1.62 -18.19
C CYS A 272 14.42 -0.49 -18.80
N GLN A 273 14.40 -0.40 -20.13
CA GLN A 273 15.06 0.71 -20.83
C GLN A 273 14.18 1.97 -20.79
N PRO A 274 14.78 3.18 -20.79
CA PRO A 274 14.02 4.42 -20.84
C PRO A 274 13.07 4.51 -22.05
N THR A 275 13.41 3.89 -23.17
CA THR A 275 12.58 3.79 -24.39
C THR A 275 11.21 3.16 -24.17
N ALA A 276 11.02 2.33 -23.15
CA ALA A 276 9.72 1.75 -22.81
C ALA A 276 8.83 2.71 -21.99
N VAL A 277 9.43 3.67 -21.30
CA VAL A 277 8.76 4.56 -20.34
C VAL A 277 8.53 5.95 -20.92
N LEU A 278 9.52 6.48 -21.63
CA LEU A 278 9.49 7.84 -22.18
C LEU A 278 8.28 8.08 -23.10
N PRO A 279 7.89 7.17 -24.02
CA PRO A 279 6.68 7.36 -24.82
C PRO A 279 5.41 7.44 -23.98
N ALA A 280 5.31 6.63 -22.92
CA ALA A 280 4.18 6.71 -22.00
C ALA A 280 4.15 8.04 -21.25
N MET A 281 5.32 8.55 -20.82
CA MET A 281 5.43 9.90 -20.24
C MET A 281 5.03 10.99 -21.25
N THR A 282 5.42 10.87 -22.52
CA THR A 282 5.00 11.80 -23.57
C THR A 282 3.48 11.86 -23.72
N MET A 283 2.79 10.71 -23.68
CA MET A 283 1.31 10.68 -23.65
C MET A 283 0.77 11.24 -22.33
N GLY A 284 1.42 10.88 -21.22
CA GLY A 284 1.04 11.27 -19.87
C GLY A 284 0.96 12.78 -19.66
N MET A 285 1.93 13.52 -20.20
CA MET A 285 2.04 14.97 -20.02
C MET A 285 0.90 15.78 -20.66
N GLU A 286 0.12 15.15 -21.54
CA GLU A 286 -1.04 15.76 -22.18
C GLU A 286 -2.27 15.84 -21.26
N SER A 287 -2.30 15.13 -20.13
CA SER A 287 -3.47 15.13 -19.25
C SER A 287 -3.56 16.36 -18.36
N SER A 288 -2.44 16.80 -17.77
CA SER A 288 -2.45 17.97 -16.88
C SER A 288 -1.08 18.62 -16.69
N PRO A 289 -1.05 19.93 -16.38
CA PRO A 289 0.18 20.66 -16.03
C PRO A 289 0.97 20.00 -14.89
N ARG A 290 0.26 19.40 -13.92
CA ARG A 290 0.86 18.74 -12.76
C ARG A 290 1.59 17.46 -13.13
N VAL A 291 1.01 16.64 -14.00
CA VAL A 291 1.65 15.43 -14.54
C VAL A 291 2.87 15.82 -15.37
N MET A 292 2.75 16.86 -16.20
CA MET A 292 3.87 17.39 -16.99
C MET A 292 5.05 17.82 -16.10
N LYS A 293 4.78 18.57 -15.01
CA LYS A 293 5.81 18.98 -14.05
C LYS A 293 6.56 17.78 -13.45
N GLU A 294 5.83 16.75 -13.02
CA GLU A 294 6.45 15.54 -12.46
C GLU A 294 7.30 14.79 -13.50
N ILE A 295 6.86 14.77 -14.76
CA ILE A 295 7.63 14.19 -15.86
C ILE A 295 8.92 15.00 -16.11
N PHE A 296 8.89 16.33 -16.05
CA PHE A 296 10.11 17.13 -16.16
C PHE A 296 11.10 16.82 -15.04
N ILE A 297 10.64 16.63 -13.80
CA ILE A 297 11.49 16.18 -12.69
C ILE A 297 12.10 14.81 -12.99
N SER A 298 11.29 13.89 -13.52
CA SER A 298 11.74 12.55 -13.93
C SER A 298 12.83 12.59 -14.99
N VAL A 299 12.60 13.34 -16.07
CA VAL A 299 13.53 13.49 -17.19
C VAL A 299 14.79 14.23 -16.75
N LYS A 300 14.67 15.28 -15.94
CA LYS A 300 15.83 15.99 -15.37
C LYS A 300 16.74 15.01 -14.63
N ARG A 301 16.16 14.14 -13.81
CA ARG A 301 16.91 13.12 -13.06
C ARG A 301 17.57 12.09 -13.97
N LEU A 302 16.88 11.66 -15.04
CA LEU A 302 17.45 10.76 -16.03
C LEU A 302 18.66 11.39 -16.72
N LEU A 303 18.54 12.63 -17.19
CA LEU A 303 19.58 13.33 -17.93
C LEU A 303 20.80 13.65 -17.06
N THR A 304 20.60 14.18 -15.85
CA THR A 304 21.71 14.53 -14.97
C THR A 304 22.50 13.32 -14.48
N LYS A 305 21.84 12.18 -14.23
CA LYS A 305 22.50 10.99 -13.68
C LYS A 305 22.99 10.02 -14.75
N TYR A 306 22.31 9.92 -15.88
CA TYR A 306 22.57 8.91 -16.91
C TYR A 306 22.74 9.46 -18.32
N GLY A 307 22.68 10.78 -18.54
CA GLY A 307 22.80 11.39 -19.88
C GLY A 307 24.02 10.92 -20.65
N ARG A 308 25.19 10.85 -19.99
CA ARG A 308 26.47 10.39 -20.55
C ARG A 308 26.44 8.97 -21.12
N ASN A 309 25.64 8.10 -20.51
CA ASN A 309 25.53 6.68 -20.86
C ASN A 309 24.21 6.36 -21.56
N LEU A 310 23.44 7.37 -21.93
CA LEU A 310 22.12 7.18 -22.51
C LEU A 310 22.25 6.78 -23.98
N GLN A 311 21.60 5.68 -24.36
CA GLN A 311 21.66 5.15 -25.72
C GLN A 311 20.96 6.09 -26.73
N GLN A 312 21.40 6.07 -27.99
CA GLN A 312 20.86 6.91 -29.07
C GLN A 312 19.32 6.83 -29.21
N LEU A 313 18.73 5.63 -29.09
CA LEU A 313 17.26 5.47 -29.13
C LEU A 313 16.54 6.10 -27.93
N SER A 314 17.18 6.07 -26.76
CA SER A 314 16.65 6.76 -25.57
C SER A 314 16.74 8.27 -25.75
N TRP A 315 17.83 8.78 -26.32
CA TRP A 315 17.96 10.19 -26.69
C TRP A 315 16.90 10.64 -27.69
N HIS A 316 16.63 9.84 -28.72
CA HIS A 316 15.55 10.13 -29.66
C HIS A 316 14.20 10.29 -28.95
N SER A 317 13.90 9.39 -28.01
CA SER A 317 12.67 9.45 -27.20
C SER A 317 12.62 10.69 -26.30
N VAL A 318 13.76 11.09 -25.72
CA VAL A 318 13.87 12.34 -24.93
C VAL A 318 13.57 13.55 -25.80
N ILE A 319 14.20 13.67 -26.98
CA ILE A 319 13.98 14.81 -27.87
C ILE A 319 12.54 14.87 -28.36
N GLN A 320 11.91 13.73 -28.67
CA GLN A 320 10.48 13.68 -28.99
C GLN A 320 9.60 14.18 -27.83
N LEU A 321 9.91 13.75 -26.60
CA LEU A 321 9.21 14.22 -25.40
C LEU A 321 9.35 15.73 -25.22
N LEU A 322 10.55 16.30 -25.38
CA LEU A 322 10.78 17.75 -25.25
C LEU A 322 10.09 18.56 -26.35
N ASN A 323 10.11 18.08 -27.59
CA ASN A 323 9.36 18.71 -28.69
C ASN A 323 7.85 18.72 -28.38
N ARG A 324 7.31 17.61 -27.89
CA ARG A 324 5.89 17.54 -27.49
C ARG A 324 5.60 18.48 -26.32
N ALA A 325 6.49 18.55 -25.34
CA ALA A 325 6.39 19.47 -24.21
C ALA A 325 6.35 20.94 -24.65
N LEU A 326 7.20 21.34 -25.59
CA LEU A 326 7.20 22.71 -26.15
C LEU A 326 5.84 23.05 -26.79
N VAL A 327 5.29 22.14 -27.59
CA VAL A 327 3.98 22.34 -28.22
C VAL A 327 2.90 22.52 -27.15
N LEU A 328 2.89 21.69 -26.11
CA LEU A 328 1.90 21.77 -25.04
C LEU A 328 2.06 23.05 -24.20
N CYS A 329 3.29 23.48 -23.91
CA CYS A 329 3.54 24.73 -23.19
C CYS A 329 3.03 25.97 -23.97
N LYS A 330 3.01 25.92 -25.31
CA LYS A 330 2.42 26.97 -26.16
C LYS A 330 0.89 26.88 -26.23
N GLN A 331 0.32 25.70 -25.97
CA GLN A 331 -1.12 25.40 -26.06
C GLN A 331 -1.82 25.33 -24.70
N LEU A 332 -1.14 25.73 -23.62
CA LEU A 332 -1.74 25.73 -22.28
C LEU A 332 -3.01 26.60 -22.26
N PRO A 333 -4.12 26.11 -21.67
CA PRO A 333 -5.35 26.88 -21.56
C PRO A 333 -5.12 28.19 -20.80
N SER A 334 -5.83 29.25 -21.18
CA SER A 334 -5.79 30.56 -20.52
C SER A 334 -6.20 30.50 -19.04
N ASP A 335 -6.85 29.41 -18.62
CA ASP A 335 -7.30 29.17 -17.24
C ASP A 335 -6.17 28.73 -16.30
N VAL A 336 -4.98 28.39 -16.83
CA VAL A 336 -3.81 28.02 -16.02
C VAL A 336 -3.09 29.28 -15.56
N SER A 337 -2.81 29.39 -14.25
CA SER A 337 -2.04 30.50 -13.67
C SER A 337 -0.75 30.76 -14.46
N GLU A 338 -0.49 32.04 -14.76
CA GLU A 338 0.71 32.49 -15.45
C GLU A 338 1.99 32.00 -14.76
N GLU A 339 1.98 31.95 -13.42
CA GLU A 339 3.10 31.42 -12.62
C GLU A 339 3.39 29.94 -12.91
N THR A 340 2.34 29.12 -13.07
CA THR A 340 2.48 27.70 -13.36
C THR A 340 3.00 27.48 -14.79
N THR A 341 2.50 28.27 -15.73
CA THR A 341 2.98 28.25 -17.12
C THR A 341 4.45 28.67 -17.19
N PHE A 342 4.84 29.71 -16.46
CA PHE A 342 6.23 30.15 -16.35
C PHE A 342 7.13 29.08 -15.74
N ASP A 343 6.74 28.46 -14.62
CA ASP A 343 7.48 27.36 -13.98
C ASP A 343 7.67 26.18 -14.95
N LEU A 344 6.64 25.79 -15.70
CA LEU A 344 6.75 24.72 -16.70
C LEU A 344 7.73 25.06 -17.82
N LYS A 345 7.64 26.27 -18.39
CA LYS A 345 8.60 26.74 -19.40
C LYS A 345 10.01 26.78 -18.85
N GLN A 346 10.21 27.29 -17.63
CA GLN A 346 11.52 27.34 -16.99
C GLN A 346 12.09 25.93 -16.80
N ASN A 347 11.30 24.98 -16.31
CA ASN A 347 11.72 23.59 -16.16
C ASN A 347 12.09 22.96 -17.51
N LEU A 348 11.31 23.22 -18.57
CA LEU A 348 11.61 22.75 -19.92
C LEU A 348 12.93 23.31 -20.45
N HIS A 349 13.18 24.61 -20.31
CA HIS A 349 14.45 25.21 -20.72
C HIS A 349 15.65 24.72 -19.89
N GLN A 350 15.45 24.38 -18.61
CA GLN A 350 16.49 23.71 -17.82
C GLN A 350 16.85 22.34 -18.40
N LEU A 351 15.88 21.57 -18.89
CA LEU A 351 16.15 20.29 -19.56
C LEU A 351 16.96 20.49 -20.84
N ILE A 352 16.60 21.49 -21.66
CA ILE A 352 17.35 21.83 -22.88
C ILE A 352 18.78 22.24 -22.53
N ASN A 353 18.99 23.04 -21.47
CA ASN A 353 20.32 23.44 -21.02
C ASN A 353 21.19 22.22 -20.66
N ILE A 354 20.64 21.23 -19.95
CA ILE A 354 21.38 20.01 -19.61
C ILE A 354 21.83 19.26 -20.88
N ILE A 355 21.00 19.24 -21.92
CA ILE A 355 21.34 18.60 -23.20
C ILE A 355 22.47 19.36 -23.91
N GLU A 356 22.39 20.69 -23.95
CA GLU A 356 23.46 21.51 -24.52
C GLU A 356 24.78 21.35 -23.78
N ASP A 357 24.73 21.31 -22.45
CA ASP A 357 25.93 21.13 -21.62
C ASP A 357 26.56 19.75 -21.89
N LEU A 358 25.76 18.69 -22.00
CA LEU A 358 26.23 17.36 -22.42
C LEU A 358 26.82 17.36 -23.84
N HIS A 359 26.25 18.15 -24.75
CA HIS A 359 26.80 18.28 -26.11
C HIS A 359 28.14 19.01 -26.12
N LYS A 360 28.27 20.11 -25.36
CA LYS A 360 29.53 20.85 -25.18
C LYS A 360 30.62 19.97 -24.56
N GLU A 361 30.25 19.09 -23.64
CA GLU A 361 31.16 18.11 -23.01
C GLU A 361 31.52 16.93 -23.94
N GLY A 362 30.89 16.80 -25.12
CA GLY A 362 31.11 15.69 -26.04
C GLY A 362 30.48 14.36 -25.59
N GLU A 363 29.59 14.41 -24.59
CA GLU A 363 28.94 13.24 -23.97
C GLU A 363 27.49 13.04 -24.44
N PHE A 364 27.04 13.85 -25.40
CA PHE A 364 25.74 13.71 -26.04
C PHE A 364 25.78 12.68 -27.18
N ALA A 365 25.06 11.56 -27.00
CA ALA A 365 24.96 10.48 -27.98
C ALA A 365 23.68 10.54 -28.85
N GLY A 366 22.93 11.65 -28.80
CA GLY A 366 21.74 11.87 -29.63
C GLY A 366 22.06 12.49 -31.00
N SER A 367 21.03 12.70 -31.82
CA SER A 367 21.19 13.45 -33.08
C SER A 367 21.36 14.94 -32.78
N VAL A 368 22.48 15.49 -33.24
CA VAL A 368 22.80 16.92 -33.12
C VAL A 368 21.83 17.75 -33.95
N GLU A 369 21.43 17.24 -35.13
CA GLU A 369 20.40 17.86 -35.97
C GLU A 369 19.08 18.01 -35.19
N ALA A 370 18.64 16.95 -34.51
CA ALA A 370 17.40 16.95 -33.75
C ALA A 370 17.46 17.86 -32.52
N MET A 371 18.62 17.98 -31.88
CA MET A 371 18.85 18.93 -30.78
C MET A 371 18.74 20.38 -31.27
N TYR A 372 19.42 20.74 -32.36
CA TYR A 372 19.37 22.11 -32.88
C TYR A 372 18.00 22.45 -33.48
N ALA A 373 17.29 21.49 -34.08
CA ALA A 373 15.91 21.67 -34.50
C ALA A 373 14.97 21.95 -33.31
N LEU A 374 15.19 21.28 -32.16
CA LEU A 374 14.47 21.57 -30.92
C LEU A 374 14.77 23.01 -30.45
N ILE A 375 16.04 23.44 -30.43
CA ILE A 375 16.45 24.79 -30.01
C ILE A 375 15.82 25.85 -30.93
N GLU A 376 15.86 25.62 -32.25
CA GLU A 376 15.25 26.51 -33.25
C GLU A 376 13.76 26.74 -32.99
N SER A 377 13.01 25.70 -32.61
CA SER A 377 11.57 25.80 -32.34
C SER A 377 11.18 26.69 -31.15
N CYS A 378 12.15 27.06 -30.31
CA CYS A 378 11.99 27.92 -29.15
C CYS A 378 13.02 29.06 -29.07
N ALA A 379 13.68 29.41 -30.18
CA ALA A 379 14.82 30.33 -30.19
C ALA A 379 14.51 31.72 -29.59
N ASP A 380 13.25 32.14 -29.63
CA ASP A 380 12.72 33.38 -29.07
C ASP A 380 12.82 33.48 -27.54
N GLU A 381 12.72 32.33 -26.84
CA GLU A 381 12.74 32.26 -25.37
C GLU A 381 14.09 31.73 -24.83
N ARG A 382 15.09 31.52 -25.71
CA ARG A 382 16.39 30.91 -25.36
C ARG A 382 17.47 31.93 -25.01
N ARG A 383 18.49 31.47 -24.29
CA ARG A 383 19.69 32.25 -23.94
C ARG A 383 20.50 32.58 -25.19
N THR A 384 21.12 33.76 -25.24
CA THR A 384 21.93 34.20 -26.39
C THR A 384 23.00 33.19 -26.81
N GLU A 385 23.69 32.56 -25.85
CA GLU A 385 24.69 31.52 -26.11
C GLU A 385 24.13 30.31 -26.89
N SER A 386 22.89 29.92 -26.58
CA SER A 386 22.18 28.82 -27.25
C SER A 386 21.88 29.17 -28.71
N VAL A 387 21.44 30.42 -28.94
CA VAL A 387 21.11 30.93 -30.28
C VAL A 387 22.37 31.12 -31.13
N LEU A 388 23.47 31.61 -30.54
CA LEU A 388 24.75 31.73 -31.24
C LEU A 388 25.26 30.36 -31.68
N ALA A 389 25.24 29.36 -30.79
CA ALA A 389 25.65 28.00 -31.13
C ALA A 389 24.78 27.38 -32.25
N LEU A 390 23.50 27.72 -32.31
CA LEU A 390 22.61 27.31 -33.42
C LEU A 390 23.01 27.99 -34.74
N ILE A 391 23.33 29.29 -34.72
CA ILE A 391 23.76 30.03 -35.91
C ILE A 391 25.08 29.45 -36.45
N ASP A 392 26.05 29.21 -35.56
CA ASP A 392 27.35 28.62 -35.92
C ASP A 392 27.16 27.24 -36.55
N TYR A 393 26.27 26.41 -35.99
CA TYR A 393 25.95 25.09 -36.54
C TYR A 393 25.31 25.14 -37.93
N LYS A 394 24.44 26.13 -38.20
CA LYS A 394 23.81 26.30 -39.53
C LYS A 394 24.72 26.95 -40.57
N ALA A 395 25.76 27.67 -40.11
CA ALA A 395 26.74 28.30 -40.97
C ALA A 395 27.87 27.35 -41.40
N ALA A 396 28.11 26.30 -40.61
CA ALA A 396 28.98 25.16 -40.94
C ALA A 396 28.29 24.21 -41.94
#